data_AF-A0A7J7HZ87-F1
#
_entry.id   AF-A0A7J7HZ87-F1
#
_cell.length_a   1.000
_cell.length_b   1.000
_cell.length_c   1.000
_cell.angle_alpha   90.00
_cell.angle_beta   90.00
_cell.angle_gamma   90.00
#
_symmetry.space_group_name_H-M   'P 1'
#
loop_
_entity.id
_entity.type
_entity.pdbx_description
1 polymer ?
#
loop_
_entity_poly.entity_id
_entity_poly.type
_entity_poly.pdbx_seq_one_letter_code
_entity_poly.pdbx_strand_id
1 'polypeptide(L)'
;MEEGIAVEAEDQQQYHRSSWRVMSPEIVEIGEESQSMVSSSSNKDRDMNDVYVAVGRDDLGVVKWAIDHAVSPGARVFLVHVFPRITYIPTPVGKLSRSQLSEEQVRVYINEDNNRRRHLLQKYIRLCNDAKVTVDTMLLESNTTAKAILDLIPVLNITNLVIGTKRPSSSRRLMMKGMGKGEYVKKNAPEFCEVSIVYDGKKLEDDSQQQQQVVVLPSALASSRRRRPALTLLSQKNFLHCVCLSSGTKSD
;
A
#
# COMPACT_ATOMS: atom_id res chain seq x y z
N MET A 1 -23.25 -52.54 -33.19
CA MET A 1 -22.88 -52.52 -31.77
C MET A 1 -21.51 -51.90 -31.73
N GLU A 2 -21.47 -50.57 -31.81
CA GLU A 2 -21.38 -49.59 -30.69
C GLU A 2 -19.98 -48.97 -30.83
N GLU A 3 -19.86 -47.78 -31.42
CA GLU A 3 -20.00 -46.42 -30.84
C GLU A 3 -18.71 -45.89 -30.18
N GLY A 4 -18.45 -44.59 -30.42
CA GLY A 4 -17.40 -43.78 -29.78
C GLY A 4 -16.41 -43.19 -30.78
N ILE A 5 -16.78 -42.22 -31.62
CA ILE A 5 -16.80 -40.76 -31.37
C ILE A 5 -15.44 -40.20 -30.94
N ALA A 6 -14.82 -39.49 -31.89
CA ALA A 6 -13.74 -38.55 -31.65
C ALA A 6 -14.27 -37.29 -30.95
N VAL A 7 -13.55 -36.80 -29.94
CA VAL A 7 -13.59 -35.40 -29.51
C VAL A 7 -12.18 -35.00 -29.06
N GLU A 8 -11.64 -34.03 -29.79
CA GLU A 8 -10.40 -33.31 -29.49
C GLU A 8 -10.55 -32.53 -28.18
N ALA A 9 -9.52 -32.53 -27.34
CA ALA A 9 -9.43 -31.68 -26.17
C ALA A 9 -8.01 -31.08 -26.08
N GLU A 10 -7.93 -29.81 -26.46
CA GLU A 10 -7.19 -28.70 -25.85
C GLU A 10 -5.77 -28.96 -25.30
N ASP A 11 -4.78 -28.25 -25.87
CA ASP A 11 -4.02 -27.30 -25.03
C ASP A 11 -3.37 -26.20 -25.88
N GLN A 12 -4.02 -25.05 -25.99
CA GLN A 12 -3.40 -23.82 -26.48
C GLN A 12 -2.57 -23.21 -25.34
N GLN A 13 -1.35 -23.72 -25.15
CA GLN A 13 -0.32 -23.07 -24.33
C GLN A 13 0.66 -22.33 -25.23
N GLN A 14 0.22 -21.21 -25.76
CA GLN A 14 1.09 -20.16 -26.29
C GLN A 14 0.72 -18.86 -25.56
N TYR A 15 1.54 -17.80 -25.65
CA TYR A 15 1.27 -16.45 -25.09
C TYR A 15 1.11 -16.38 -23.54
N HIS A 16 2.07 -15.99 -22.70
CA HIS A 16 3.12 -14.97 -22.81
C HIS A 16 4.23 -15.28 -21.79
N ARG A 17 5.41 -15.63 -22.29
CA ARG A 17 6.65 -15.71 -21.51
C ARG A 17 7.23 -14.30 -21.40
N SER A 18 6.77 -13.52 -20.43
CA SER A 18 7.34 -12.20 -20.13
C SER A 18 8.75 -12.38 -19.57
N SER A 19 9.71 -12.25 -20.49
CA SER A 19 11.15 -12.37 -20.30
C SER A 19 11.65 -11.48 -19.15
N TRP A 20 12.07 -12.10 -18.05
CA TRP A 20 12.85 -11.43 -17.00
C TRP A 20 14.29 -11.34 -17.49
N ARG A 21 14.71 -10.19 -18.04
CA ARG A 21 16.13 -9.95 -18.33
C ARG A 21 16.85 -9.46 -17.08
N VAL A 22 17.71 -10.30 -16.55
CA VAL A 22 18.89 -9.89 -15.77
C VAL A 22 19.85 -9.23 -16.75
N MET A 23 20.24 -7.98 -16.51
CA MET A 23 21.24 -7.29 -17.34
C MET A 23 22.64 -7.72 -16.89
N SER A 24 23.40 -8.37 -17.79
CA SER A 24 24.86 -8.46 -17.72
C SER A 24 25.44 -7.51 -18.78
N PRO A 25 26.52 -6.76 -18.50
CA PRO A 25 27.14 -5.89 -19.49
C PRO A 25 28.28 -6.62 -20.22
N GLU A 26 28.12 -6.86 -21.52
CA GLU A 26 29.27 -7.09 -22.40
C GLU A 26 28.95 -6.54 -23.81
N ILE A 27 29.89 -5.77 -24.36
CA ILE A 27 29.77 -5.02 -25.62
C ILE A 27 30.23 -5.91 -26.77
N VAL A 28 29.41 -6.07 -27.82
CA VAL A 28 29.84 -6.51 -29.15
C VAL A 28 28.99 -5.82 -30.24
N GLU A 29 29.66 -5.33 -31.30
CA GLU A 29 29.11 -4.56 -32.42
C GLU A 29 28.31 -5.37 -33.47
N ILE A 30 27.16 -4.80 -33.84
CA ILE A 30 26.38 -4.73 -35.10
C ILE A 30 26.40 -5.91 -36.09
N GLY A 31 25.17 -6.39 -36.37
CA GLY A 31 24.75 -7.02 -37.63
C GLY A 31 23.23 -6.98 -37.74
N GLU A 32 22.73 -6.28 -38.75
CA GLU A 32 21.33 -5.86 -38.94
C GLU A 32 20.37 -6.94 -39.48
N GLU A 33 19.12 -6.80 -39.02
CA GLU A 33 17.84 -7.18 -39.66
C GLU A 33 16.94 -8.19 -38.92
N SER A 34 15.68 -7.77 -38.80
CA SER A 34 14.43 -8.51 -38.59
C SER A 34 13.77 -8.56 -37.20
N GLN A 35 12.83 -7.61 -37.08
CA GLN A 35 11.50 -7.75 -36.46
C GLN A 35 11.41 -7.74 -34.94
N SER A 36 11.79 -6.60 -34.35
CA SER A 36 11.12 -6.15 -33.12
C SER A 36 9.75 -5.59 -33.48
N MET A 37 8.67 -6.26 -33.03
CA MET A 37 7.37 -5.61 -32.88
C MET A 37 7.48 -4.61 -31.73
N VAL A 38 8.09 -3.46 -32.02
CA VAL A 38 7.97 -2.27 -31.19
C VAL A 38 6.64 -1.62 -31.56
N SER A 39 5.64 -1.82 -30.72
CA SER A 39 4.51 -0.90 -30.68
C SER A 39 5.01 0.42 -30.12
N SER A 40 5.74 1.18 -30.94
CA SER A 40 6.00 2.60 -30.74
C SER A 40 4.72 3.36 -31.08
N SER A 41 3.70 3.14 -30.25
CA SER A 41 2.57 4.04 -30.13
C SER A 41 2.99 5.12 -29.14
N SER A 42 2.88 6.37 -29.55
CA SER A 42 3.14 7.58 -28.75
C SER A 42 2.50 7.48 -27.34
N ASN A 43 3.29 7.10 -26.33
CA ASN A 43 2.82 6.82 -24.95
C ASN A 43 2.77 8.03 -24.02
N LYS A 44 3.19 9.21 -24.47
CA LYS A 44 3.40 10.36 -23.59
C LYS A 44 2.13 10.87 -22.87
N ASP A 45 0.96 10.56 -23.42
CA ASP A 45 -0.34 10.97 -22.86
C ASP A 45 -0.98 9.89 -21.96
N ARG A 46 -0.55 8.62 -22.10
CA ARG A 46 -1.08 7.50 -21.29
C ARG A 46 -0.40 7.40 -19.94
N ASP A 47 0.89 7.75 -19.88
CA ASP A 47 1.72 7.61 -18.68
C ASP A 47 1.30 8.56 -17.53
N MET A 48 0.57 9.67 -17.80
CA MET A 48 0.18 10.63 -16.75
C MET A 48 -0.93 10.12 -15.82
N ASN A 49 -1.69 9.11 -16.24
CA ASN A 49 -2.86 8.60 -15.51
C ASN A 49 -2.62 7.24 -14.85
N ASP A 50 -1.41 6.69 -14.99
CA ASP A 50 -1.06 5.40 -14.42
C ASP A 50 -1.02 5.46 -12.88
N VAL A 51 -1.51 4.40 -12.24
CA VAL A 51 -1.66 4.32 -10.78
C VAL A 51 -0.63 3.35 -10.21
N TYR A 52 0.21 3.85 -9.31
CA TYR A 52 1.19 3.04 -8.60
C TYR A 52 0.60 2.61 -7.26
N VAL A 53 0.63 1.32 -6.95
CA VAL A 53 0.06 0.77 -5.71
C VAL A 53 1.17 0.08 -4.93
N ALA A 54 1.55 0.66 -3.78
CA ALA A 54 2.52 0.08 -2.87
C ALA A 54 1.89 -1.07 -2.07
N VAL A 55 2.37 -2.30 -2.29
CA VAL A 55 1.80 -3.54 -1.72
C VAL A 55 2.78 -4.29 -0.83
N GLY A 56 2.28 -4.79 0.29
CA GLY A 56 2.92 -5.71 1.23
C GLY A 56 2.17 -7.04 1.30
N ARG A 57 2.17 -7.68 2.48
CA ARG A 57 1.64 -9.05 2.67
C ARG A 57 0.11 -9.13 2.66
N ASP A 58 -0.57 -8.06 3.10
CA ASP A 58 -2.00 -8.09 3.46
C ASP A 58 -2.75 -6.90 2.85
N ASP A 59 -2.38 -6.48 1.63
CA ASP A 59 -2.87 -5.25 1.01
C ASP A 59 -3.93 -5.48 -0.08
N LEU A 60 -4.70 -6.57 0.02
CA LEU A 60 -5.80 -6.87 -0.91
C LEU A 60 -6.83 -5.72 -0.95
N GLY A 61 -7.20 -5.19 0.22
CA GLY A 61 -8.13 -4.07 0.32
C GLY A 61 -7.60 -2.78 -0.31
N VAL A 62 -6.27 -2.60 -0.33
CA VAL A 62 -5.61 -1.43 -0.95
C VAL A 62 -5.69 -1.53 -2.47
N VAL A 63 -5.35 -2.70 -3.03
CA VAL A 63 -5.44 -2.95 -4.47
C VAL A 63 -6.88 -2.83 -4.95
N LYS A 64 -7.83 -3.42 -4.23
CA LYS A 64 -9.26 -3.29 -4.54
C LYS A 64 -9.71 -1.84 -4.54
N TRP A 65 -9.36 -1.08 -3.48
CA TRP A 65 -9.70 0.33 -3.41
C TRP A 65 -9.13 1.12 -4.60
N ALA A 66 -7.87 0.85 -4.98
CA ALA A 66 -7.24 1.51 -6.13
C ALA A 66 -7.99 1.22 -7.44
N ILE A 67 -8.34 -0.04 -7.69
CA ILE A 67 -9.13 -0.43 -8.87
C ILE A 67 -10.48 0.31 -8.89
N ASP A 68 -11.17 0.33 -7.75
CA ASP A 68 -12.53 0.87 -7.64
C ASP A 68 -12.59 2.41 -7.70
N HIS A 69 -11.52 3.13 -7.31
CA HIS A 69 -11.57 4.58 -7.07
C HIS A 69 -10.45 5.41 -7.71
N ALA A 70 -9.29 4.82 -8.01
CA ALA A 70 -8.13 5.57 -8.49
C ALA A 70 -7.83 5.32 -9.97
N VAL A 71 -8.17 4.13 -10.49
CA VAL A 71 -7.89 3.76 -11.87
C VAL A 71 -8.90 4.39 -12.82
N SER A 72 -8.41 5.22 -13.75
CA SER A 72 -9.22 5.77 -14.84
C SER A 72 -9.27 4.81 -16.03
N PRO A 73 -10.31 4.88 -16.89
CA PRO A 73 -10.38 4.04 -18.09
C PRO A 73 -9.12 4.18 -18.97
N GLY A 74 -8.50 3.06 -19.30
CA GLY A 74 -7.27 3.02 -20.12
C GLY A 74 -5.96 3.24 -19.34
N ALA A 75 -6.02 3.53 -18.03
CA ALA A 75 -4.84 3.60 -17.17
C ALA A 75 -4.33 2.19 -16.80
N ARG A 76 -3.04 2.12 -16.48
CA ARG A 76 -2.38 0.90 -15.99
C ARG A 76 -2.15 0.99 -14.49
N VAL A 77 -2.08 -0.18 -13.86
CA VAL A 77 -1.71 -0.32 -12.45
C VAL A 77 -0.29 -0.89 -12.35
N PHE A 78 0.57 -0.20 -11.60
CA PHE A 78 1.90 -0.70 -11.23
C PHE A 78 1.90 -1.17 -9.77
N LEU A 79 1.98 -2.48 -9.56
CA LEU A 79 2.14 -3.07 -8.23
C LEU A 79 3.59 -2.92 -7.76
N VAL A 80 3.82 -1.97 -6.86
CA VAL A 80 5.14 -1.68 -6.28
C VAL A 80 5.33 -2.48 -4.99
N HIS A 81 6.23 -3.46 -5.01
CA HIS A 81 6.53 -4.28 -3.85
C HIS A 81 7.98 -4.12 -3.41
N VAL A 82 8.16 -3.63 -2.18
CA VAL A 82 9.48 -3.49 -1.57
C VAL A 82 9.77 -4.70 -0.68
N PHE A 83 10.84 -5.43 -1.01
CA PHE A 83 11.29 -6.60 -0.27
C PHE A 83 12.69 -6.36 0.34
N PRO A 84 12.96 -6.87 1.55
CA PRO A 84 14.23 -6.63 2.22
C PRO A 84 15.38 -7.41 1.59
N ARG A 85 16.60 -6.90 1.78
CA ARG A 85 17.82 -7.63 1.41
C ARG A 85 17.99 -8.84 2.31
N ILE A 86 18.15 -10.02 1.71
CA ILE A 86 18.44 -11.24 2.49
C ILE A 86 19.89 -11.16 2.94
N THR A 87 20.09 -10.84 4.22
CA THR A 87 21.40 -10.79 4.90
C THR A 87 21.54 -11.89 5.95
N TYR A 88 20.41 -12.27 6.55
CA TYR A 88 20.29 -13.36 7.52
C TYR A 88 19.19 -14.32 7.08
N ILE A 89 19.43 -15.61 7.29
CA ILE A 89 18.51 -16.69 6.93
C ILE A 89 18.07 -17.38 8.23
N PRO A 90 16.75 -17.53 8.47
CA PRO A 90 16.25 -18.30 9.58
C PRO A 90 16.54 -19.79 9.37
N THR A 91 17.08 -20.43 10.40
CA THR A 91 17.38 -21.86 10.46
C THR A 91 16.82 -22.43 11.77
N PRO A 92 16.71 -23.76 11.93
CA PRO A 92 16.25 -24.37 13.18
C PRO A 92 17.07 -23.98 14.42
N VAL A 93 18.33 -23.61 14.23
CA VAL A 93 19.27 -23.20 15.30
C VAL A 93 19.37 -21.69 15.48
N GLY A 94 18.53 -20.91 14.80
CA GLY A 94 18.51 -19.45 14.88
C GLY A 94 18.76 -18.76 13.53
N LYS A 95 19.09 -17.48 13.56
CA LYS A 95 19.37 -16.70 12.35
C LYS A 95 20.86 -16.74 12.05
N LEU A 96 21.22 -17.30 10.90
CA LEU A 96 22.60 -17.33 10.44
C LEU A 96 22.80 -16.29 9.34
N SER A 97 23.94 -15.61 9.37
CA SER A 97 24.34 -14.75 8.27
C SER A 97 24.62 -15.58 7.02
N ARG A 98 24.51 -14.98 5.84
CA ARG A 98 24.77 -15.68 4.57
C ARG A 98 26.16 -16.30 4.49
N SER A 99 27.17 -15.67 5.09
CA SER A 99 28.55 -16.17 5.12
C SER A 99 28.74 -17.39 6.01
N GLN A 100 27.79 -17.72 6.88
CA GLN A 100 27.83 -18.90 7.75
C GLN A 100 27.15 -20.13 7.13
N LEU A 101 26.57 -19.99 5.94
CA LEU A 101 25.77 -21.03 5.28
C LEU A 101 26.43 -21.48 3.99
N SER A 102 26.14 -22.71 3.55
CA SER A 102 26.56 -23.16 2.24
C SER A 102 25.82 -22.41 1.14
N GLU A 103 26.43 -22.30 -0.04
CA GLU A 103 25.78 -21.66 -1.19
C GLU A 103 24.47 -22.35 -1.59
N GLU A 104 24.38 -23.67 -1.40
CA GLU A 104 23.15 -24.42 -1.63
C GLU A 104 22.05 -24.01 -0.66
N GLN A 105 22.33 -23.94 0.65
CA GLN A 105 21.35 -23.50 1.65
C GLN A 105 20.86 -22.08 1.36
N VAL A 106 21.77 -21.18 0.99
CA VAL A 106 21.44 -19.81 0.61
C VAL A 106 20.55 -19.78 -0.64
N ARG A 107 20.88 -20.56 -1.67
CA ARG A 107 20.10 -20.65 -2.91
C ARG A 107 18.69 -21.19 -2.66
N VAL A 108 18.55 -22.25 -1.88
CA VAL A 108 17.25 -22.84 -1.54
C VAL A 108 16.35 -21.81 -0.86
N TYR A 109 16.87 -21.10 0.14
CA TYR A 109 16.10 -20.07 0.84
C TYR A 109 15.70 -18.90 -0.05
N ILE A 110 16.62 -18.38 -0.89
CA ILE A 110 16.31 -17.28 -1.81
C ILE A 110 15.21 -17.71 -2.79
N ASN A 111 15.28 -18.94 -3.31
CA ASN A 111 14.26 -19.47 -4.20
C ASN A 111 12.90 -19.60 -3.51
N GLU A 112 12.87 -20.08 -2.26
CA GLU A 112 11.65 -20.16 -1.46
C GLU A 112 11.04 -18.77 -1.21
N ASP A 113 11.85 -17.78 -0.81
CA ASP A 113 11.37 -16.42 -0.59
C ASP A 113 10.85 -15.76 -1.88
N ASN A 114 11.55 -15.97 -3.00
CA ASN A 114 11.10 -15.52 -4.32
C ASN A 114 9.78 -16.17 -4.72
N ASN A 115 9.60 -17.47 -4.48
CA ASN A 115 8.35 -18.18 -4.75
C ASN A 115 7.20 -17.65 -3.89
N ARG A 116 7.45 -17.37 -2.60
CA ARG A 116 6.47 -16.75 -1.71
C ARG A 116 6.05 -15.37 -2.20
N ARG A 117 7.02 -14.55 -2.61
CA ARG A 117 6.78 -13.21 -3.18
C ARG A 117 5.97 -13.29 -4.48
N ARG A 118 6.33 -14.22 -5.38
CA ARG A 118 5.59 -14.47 -6.62
C ARG A 118 4.15 -14.87 -6.30
N HIS A 119 3.93 -15.81 -5.41
CA HIS A 119 2.59 -16.25 -5.04
C HIS A 119 1.74 -15.12 -4.44
N LEU A 120 2.34 -14.25 -3.62
CA LEU A 120 1.68 -13.06 -3.09
C LEU A 120 1.24 -12.10 -4.21
N LEU A 121 2.17 -11.72 -5.09
CA LEU A 121 1.89 -10.78 -6.18
C LEU A 121 0.87 -11.31 -7.19
N GLN A 122 0.90 -12.62 -7.46
CA GLN A 122 -0.08 -13.26 -8.34
C GLN A 122 -1.52 -13.10 -7.84
N LYS A 123 -1.75 -12.98 -6.53
CA LYS A 123 -3.09 -12.69 -6.00
C LYS A 123 -3.57 -11.29 -6.41
N TYR A 124 -2.68 -10.31 -6.37
CA TYR A 124 -2.99 -8.93 -6.76
C TYR A 124 -3.14 -8.78 -8.28
N ILE A 125 -2.27 -9.44 -9.06
CA ILE A 125 -2.37 -9.46 -10.52
C ILE A 125 -3.72 -10.04 -10.96
N ARG A 126 -4.15 -11.16 -10.38
CA ARG A 126 -5.46 -11.75 -10.66
C ARG A 126 -6.59 -10.78 -10.37
N LEU A 127 -6.55 -10.09 -9.24
CA LEU A 127 -7.56 -9.10 -8.88
C LEU A 127 -7.67 -7.97 -9.92
N CYS A 128 -6.54 -7.46 -10.42
CA CYS A 128 -6.53 -6.46 -11.50
C CYS A 128 -7.06 -7.03 -12.83
N ASN A 129 -6.64 -8.24 -13.20
CA ASN A 129 -7.07 -8.90 -14.43
C ASN A 129 -8.58 -9.21 -14.44
N ASP A 130 -9.12 -9.67 -13.31
CA ASP A 130 -10.56 -9.94 -13.15
C ASP A 130 -11.38 -8.65 -13.34
N ALA A 131 -10.81 -7.50 -12.94
CA ALA A 131 -11.35 -6.17 -13.17
C ALA A 131 -11.04 -5.58 -14.56
N LYS A 132 -10.38 -6.35 -15.45
CA LYS A 132 -9.96 -5.93 -16.80
C LYS A 132 -9.01 -4.72 -16.81
N VAL A 133 -8.21 -4.57 -15.77
CA VAL A 133 -7.20 -3.51 -15.64
C VAL A 133 -5.83 -4.05 -16.02
N THR A 134 -5.12 -3.35 -16.91
CA THR A 134 -3.74 -3.69 -17.28
C THR A 134 -2.82 -3.50 -16.07
N VAL A 135 -2.02 -4.52 -15.74
CA VAL A 135 -1.19 -4.54 -14.54
C VAL A 135 0.24 -4.94 -14.84
N ASP A 136 1.18 -4.23 -14.22
CA ASP A 136 2.60 -4.56 -14.17
C ASP A 136 3.11 -4.59 -12.75
N THR A 137 4.26 -5.24 -12.54
CA THR A 137 4.88 -5.38 -11.23
C THR A 137 6.26 -4.73 -11.17
N MET A 138 6.51 -4.00 -10.09
CA MET A 138 7.81 -3.40 -9.78
C MET A 138 8.33 -3.95 -8.46
N LEU A 139 9.51 -4.58 -8.51
CA LEU A 139 10.16 -5.18 -7.37
C LEU A 139 11.34 -4.31 -6.92
N LEU A 140 11.31 -3.80 -5.69
CA LEU A 140 12.39 -2.99 -5.13
C LEU A 140 13.06 -3.71 -3.96
N GLU A 141 14.37 -3.93 -4.04
CA GLU A 141 15.15 -4.53 -2.96
C GLU A 141 15.64 -3.45 -1.98
N SER A 142 15.00 -3.32 -0.83
CA SER A 142 15.37 -2.34 0.21
C SER A 142 14.87 -2.72 1.60
N ASN A 143 15.66 -2.38 2.61
CA ASN A 143 15.28 -2.56 4.02
C ASN A 143 14.31 -1.46 4.51
N THR A 144 14.16 -0.38 3.75
CA THR A 144 13.33 0.78 4.11
C THR A 144 12.29 1.05 3.02
N THR A 145 11.09 0.50 3.18
CA THR A 145 9.97 0.65 2.22
C THR A 145 9.71 2.10 1.83
N ALA A 146 9.56 2.98 2.83
CA ALA A 146 9.17 4.36 2.57
C ALA A 146 10.23 5.13 1.77
N LYS A 147 11.50 4.98 2.15
CA LYS A 147 12.61 5.58 1.41
C LYS A 147 12.71 5.06 -0.02
N ALA A 148 12.61 3.74 -0.21
CA ALA A 148 12.67 3.14 -1.54
C ALA A 148 11.57 3.65 -2.47
N ILE A 149 10.36 3.89 -1.93
CA ILE A 149 9.25 4.48 -2.69
C ILE A 149 9.54 5.95 -3.00
N LEU A 150 10.00 6.74 -2.01
CA LEU A 150 10.33 8.16 -2.23
C LEU A 150 11.44 8.34 -3.27
N ASP A 151 12.46 7.48 -3.26
CA ASP A 151 13.54 7.49 -4.25
C ASP A 151 13.02 7.08 -5.64
N LEU A 152 11.96 6.27 -5.72
CA LEU A 152 11.36 5.83 -6.99
C LEU A 152 10.49 6.90 -7.65
N ILE A 153 9.74 7.69 -6.87
CA ILE A 153 8.79 8.70 -7.38
C ILE A 153 9.40 9.62 -8.44
N PRO A 154 10.54 10.31 -8.19
CA PRO A 154 11.11 11.21 -9.18
C PRO A 154 11.76 10.47 -10.36
N VAL A 155 12.19 9.21 -10.18
CA VAL A 155 12.83 8.42 -11.24
C VAL A 155 11.84 8.02 -12.32
N LEU A 156 10.60 7.71 -11.95
CA LEU A 156 9.54 7.32 -12.88
C LEU A 156 8.50 8.42 -13.10
N ASN A 157 8.69 9.58 -12.50
CA ASN A 157 7.74 10.69 -12.52
C ASN A 157 6.33 10.25 -12.08
N ILE A 158 6.26 9.51 -10.96
CA ILE A 158 5.00 8.97 -10.41
C ILE A 158 4.10 10.12 -9.96
N THR A 159 2.93 10.26 -10.59
CA THR A 159 1.93 11.28 -10.26
C THR A 159 0.86 10.77 -9.30
N ASN A 160 0.50 9.48 -9.36
CA ASN A 160 -0.55 8.89 -8.55
C ASN A 160 -0.03 7.66 -7.78
N LEU A 161 0.08 7.77 -6.45
CA LEU A 161 0.54 6.69 -5.58
C LEU A 161 -0.53 6.33 -4.54
N VAL A 162 -0.90 5.05 -4.49
CA VAL A 162 -1.76 4.48 -3.45
C VAL A 162 -0.90 3.65 -2.49
N ILE A 163 -1.03 3.91 -1.19
CA ILE A 163 -0.29 3.18 -0.16
C ILE A 163 -1.20 2.76 1.00
N GLY A 164 -1.08 1.49 1.40
CA GLY A 164 -1.76 0.98 2.57
C GLY A 164 -1.15 1.51 3.88
N THR A 165 -2.00 1.77 4.87
CA THR A 165 -1.56 1.93 6.26
C THR A 165 -2.20 0.86 7.14
N LYS A 166 -1.48 0.45 8.19
CA LYS A 166 -1.99 -0.45 9.22
C LYS A 166 -2.55 0.33 10.43
N ARG A 167 -2.63 1.65 10.32
CA ARG A 167 -3.07 2.53 11.40
C ARG A 167 -4.20 3.43 10.91
N PRO A 168 -5.33 3.53 11.64
CA PRO A 168 -6.31 4.56 11.34
C PRO A 168 -5.77 5.94 11.77
N SER A 169 -6.08 6.97 10.97
CA SER A 169 -5.66 8.38 11.19
C SER A 169 -5.99 8.91 12.60
N SER A 170 -7.11 8.47 13.19
CA SER A 170 -7.76 9.14 14.32
C SER A 170 -7.51 8.53 15.71
N SER A 171 -6.52 7.64 15.87
CA SER A 171 -6.22 7.10 17.21
C SER A 171 -5.22 7.99 17.97
N ARG A 172 -5.75 8.84 18.86
CA ARG A 172 -4.96 9.62 19.85
C ARG A 172 -3.96 8.77 20.65
N ARG A 173 -4.23 7.47 20.84
CA ARG A 173 -3.31 6.52 21.50
C ARG A 173 -2.12 6.10 20.63
N LEU A 174 -2.21 6.18 19.30
CA LEU A 174 -1.15 5.78 18.38
C LEU A 174 -0.25 6.95 17.91
N MET A 175 -0.63 8.21 18.15
CA MET A 175 0.24 9.37 17.88
C MET A 175 1.57 9.30 18.66
N MET A 176 1.60 8.59 19.80
CA MET A 176 2.81 8.31 20.58
C MET A 176 3.77 7.31 19.91
N LYS A 177 3.34 6.56 18.88
CA LYS A 177 4.08 5.43 18.28
C LYS A 177 4.76 5.77 16.95
N GLY A 178 4.92 7.06 16.68
CA GLY A 178 5.53 7.58 15.46
C GLY A 178 4.66 7.45 14.21
N MET A 179 5.04 8.19 13.18
CA MET A 179 4.35 8.24 11.88
C MET A 179 4.42 6.87 11.17
N GLY A 180 3.33 6.43 10.56
CA GLY A 180 3.32 5.22 9.75
C GLY A 180 4.01 5.42 8.40
N LYS A 181 4.20 4.32 7.66
CA LYS A 181 4.92 4.35 6.37
C LYS A 181 4.20 5.21 5.33
N GLY A 182 2.88 5.07 5.23
CA GLY A 182 2.07 5.80 4.26
C GLY A 182 2.06 7.30 4.56
N GLU A 183 1.90 7.66 5.83
CA GLU A 183 1.92 9.04 6.31
C GLU A 183 3.31 9.67 6.10
N TYR A 184 4.38 8.91 6.31
CA TYR A 184 5.74 9.36 6.02
C TYR A 184 5.96 9.60 4.52
N VAL A 185 5.51 8.69 3.66
CA VAL A 185 5.62 8.87 2.20
C VAL A 185 4.82 10.09 1.76
N LYS A 186 3.56 10.22 2.18
CA LYS A 186 2.70 11.36 1.84
C LYS A 186 3.32 12.70 2.25
N LYS A 187 3.94 12.78 3.43
CA LYS A 187 4.60 14.01 3.91
C LYS A 187 5.85 14.40 3.12
N ASN A 188 6.60 13.42 2.60
CA ASN A 188 7.90 13.67 1.96
C ASN A 188 7.86 13.50 0.43
N ALA A 189 6.72 13.15 -0.14
CA ALA A 189 6.56 13.02 -1.58
C ALA A 189 6.69 14.41 -2.25
N PRO A 190 7.25 14.48 -3.47
CA PRO A 190 7.23 15.70 -4.27
C PRO A 190 5.80 16.22 -4.49
N GLU A 191 5.66 17.54 -4.65
CA GLU A 191 4.35 18.20 -4.81
C GLU A 191 3.54 17.69 -6.03
N PHE A 192 4.21 17.17 -7.06
CA PHE A 192 3.55 16.62 -8.24
C PHE A 192 2.94 15.22 -8.03
N CYS A 193 3.22 14.57 -6.89
CA CYS A 193 2.80 13.20 -6.61
C CYS A 193 1.66 13.20 -5.59
N GLU A 194 0.44 12.90 -6.02
CA GLU A 194 -0.68 12.66 -5.11
C GLU A 194 -0.53 11.30 -4.43
N VAL A 195 -0.42 11.31 -3.10
CA VAL A 195 -0.35 10.09 -2.28
C VAL A 195 -1.67 9.86 -1.56
N SER A 196 -2.39 8.82 -1.99
CA SER A 196 -3.62 8.34 -1.35
C SER A 196 -3.31 7.25 -0.33
N ILE A 197 -3.67 7.48 0.94
CA ILE A 197 -3.49 6.50 2.02
C ILE A 197 -4.79 5.71 2.20
N VAL A 198 -4.71 4.38 2.18
CA VAL A 198 -5.86 3.49 2.34
C VAL A 198 -5.71 2.69 3.64
N TYR A 199 -6.75 2.70 4.46
CA TYR A 199 -6.87 1.87 5.66
C TYR A 199 -8.16 1.05 5.55
N ASP A 200 -8.04 -0.28 5.68
CA ASP A 200 -9.19 -1.19 5.69
C ASP A 200 -10.16 -0.98 4.51
N GLY A 201 -9.60 -0.77 3.31
CA GLY A 201 -10.35 -0.55 2.07
C GLY A 201 -11.00 0.83 1.94
N LYS A 202 -10.64 1.81 2.77
CA LYS A 202 -11.15 3.19 2.71
C LYS A 202 -10.01 4.21 2.62
N LYS A 203 -10.17 5.25 1.80
CA LYS A 203 -9.25 6.40 1.76
C LYS A 203 -9.30 7.13 3.11
N LEU A 204 -8.14 7.43 3.66
CA LEU A 204 -8.03 8.34 4.80
C LEU A 204 -8.08 9.77 4.28
N GLU A 205 -9.05 10.54 4.77
CA GLU A 205 -9.13 11.98 4.52
C GLU A 205 -8.06 12.71 5.36
N ASP A 206 -7.51 13.81 4.83
CA ASP A 206 -6.67 14.69 5.64
C ASP A 206 -7.55 15.45 6.63
N ASP A 207 -7.29 15.29 7.93
CA ASP A 207 -7.92 16.08 9.01
C ASP A 207 -7.56 17.58 8.97
N SER A 208 -6.87 18.04 7.92
CA SER A 208 -6.40 19.41 7.72
C SER A 208 -7.51 20.44 7.44
N GLN A 209 -8.81 20.07 7.44
CA GLN A 209 -9.91 20.99 7.09
C GLN A 209 -11.00 21.21 8.16
N GLN A 210 -10.88 20.73 9.40
CA GLN A 210 -11.84 21.06 10.47
C GLN A 210 -11.30 22.06 11.50
N GLN A 211 -10.89 23.25 11.05
CA GLN A 211 -10.75 24.44 11.92
C GLN A 211 -11.23 25.72 11.21
N GLN A 212 -12.54 25.87 11.00
CA GLN A 212 -13.25 27.14 11.28
C GLN A 212 -14.77 26.99 11.03
N GLN A 213 -15.56 26.94 12.10
CA GLN A 213 -16.87 27.59 12.13
C GLN A 213 -17.12 28.06 13.56
N VAL A 214 -16.59 29.24 13.88
CA VAL A 214 -17.07 30.03 15.00
C VAL A 214 -18.32 30.74 14.49
N VAL A 215 -19.51 30.16 14.73
CA VAL A 215 -20.77 30.89 14.50
C VAL A 215 -20.94 31.84 15.68
N VAL A 216 -20.52 33.09 15.51
CA VAL A 216 -20.90 34.20 16.39
C VAL A 216 -22.37 34.52 16.10
N LEU A 217 -23.25 34.28 17.08
CA LEU A 217 -24.67 34.62 16.97
C LEU A 217 -24.89 36.09 17.42
N PRO A 218 -25.54 36.96 16.62
CA PRO A 218 -25.87 38.32 17.05
C PRO A 218 -26.96 38.29 18.13
N SER A 219 -26.74 39.05 19.20
CA SER A 219 -27.65 39.20 20.33
C SER A 219 -28.90 39.98 19.92
N ALA A 220 -30.09 39.38 20.04
CA ALA A 220 -31.37 40.09 19.89
C ALA A 220 -31.92 40.53 21.26
N LEU A 221 -32.53 41.71 21.22
CA LEU A 221 -32.88 42.61 22.32
C LEU A 221 -33.96 42.07 23.27
N ALA A 222 -33.86 42.58 24.51
CA ALA A 222 -34.68 42.29 25.66
C ALA A 222 -36.18 42.66 25.52
N SER A 223 -37.05 41.87 26.16
CA SER A 223 -38.33 42.36 26.67
C SER A 223 -38.79 41.61 27.92
N SER A 224 -38.80 42.37 29.03
CA SER A 224 -39.72 42.39 30.17
C SER A 224 -40.13 41.12 30.96
N ARG A 225 -39.73 41.18 32.25
CA ARG A 225 -40.53 40.96 33.50
C ARG A 225 -40.76 39.54 34.06
N ARG A 226 -39.91 39.24 35.07
CA ARG A 226 -40.19 38.77 36.46
C ARG A 226 -41.25 37.67 36.71
N ARG A 227 -40.78 36.46 37.04
CA ARG A 227 -40.83 35.81 38.38
C ARG A 227 -40.14 34.43 38.36
N ARG A 228 -39.32 34.15 39.38
CA ARG A 228 -38.69 32.85 39.73
C ARG A 228 -39.75 31.87 40.30
N PRO A 229 -39.41 30.62 40.67
CA PRO A 229 -38.69 29.54 39.97
C PRO A 229 -39.53 28.22 39.94
N ALA A 230 -39.23 27.25 39.05
CA ALA A 230 -39.65 25.86 39.23
C ALA A 230 -38.77 24.90 38.41
N LEU A 231 -38.39 23.80 39.07
CA LEU A 231 -37.55 22.70 38.62
C LEU A 231 -38.30 21.80 37.63
N THR A 232 -37.60 21.25 36.62
CA THR A 232 -37.77 19.85 36.20
C THR A 232 -36.53 19.32 35.50
N LEU A 233 -36.12 18.14 35.97
CA LEU A 233 -34.97 17.31 35.59
C LEU A 233 -35.06 16.76 34.17
N LEU A 234 -33.90 16.50 33.56
CA LEU A 234 -33.55 15.30 32.76
C LEU A 234 -32.00 15.16 32.81
N SER A 235 -31.48 14.44 33.80
CA SER A 235 -30.86 13.10 33.70
C SER A 235 -29.52 13.08 32.95
N GLN A 236 -28.38 13.20 33.67
CA GLN A 236 -27.43 12.10 34.06
C GLN A 236 -26.73 11.43 32.86
N LYS A 237 -25.43 11.12 32.80
CA LYS A 237 -24.26 11.03 33.72
C LYS A 237 -23.10 10.55 32.79
N ASN A 238 -21.82 10.88 32.93
CA ASN A 238 -20.92 10.51 34.02
C ASN A 238 -19.61 11.32 33.96
N PHE A 239 -19.27 11.84 35.13
CA PHE A 239 -17.96 12.34 35.56
C PHE A 239 -17.20 11.17 36.21
N LEU A 240 -15.90 11.01 35.97
CA LEU A 240 -15.03 10.25 36.87
C LEU A 240 -13.80 11.09 37.21
N HIS A 241 -13.74 11.45 38.49
CA HIS A 241 -12.66 12.14 39.18
C HIS A 241 -11.74 11.09 39.80
N CYS A 242 -10.43 11.18 39.58
CA CYS A 242 -9.43 10.32 40.22
C CYS A 242 -8.86 11.07 41.43
N VAL A 243 -9.06 10.51 42.63
CA VAL A 243 -8.38 10.96 43.85
C VAL A 243 -7.18 10.03 44.06
N CYS A 244 -5.99 10.62 44.12
CA CYS A 244 -4.76 9.96 44.53
C CYS A 244 -4.73 9.84 46.05
N LEU A 245 -4.38 8.66 46.57
CA LEU A 245 -3.85 8.50 47.92
C LEU A 245 -2.57 7.68 47.84
N SER A 246 -1.47 8.32 48.23
CA SER A 246 -0.16 7.72 48.40
C SER A 246 0.09 7.35 49.87
N SER A 247 0.80 6.24 50.04
CA SER A 247 1.76 5.88 51.13
C SER A 247 1.27 5.66 52.57
N GLY A 248 1.80 4.60 53.21
CA GLY A 248 1.97 4.53 54.67
C GLY A 248 2.11 3.12 55.26
N THR A 249 3.24 2.85 55.91
CA THR A 249 3.80 1.60 56.49
C THR A 249 3.23 1.10 57.84
N LYS A 250 3.71 -0.10 58.27
CA LYS A 250 3.96 -0.67 59.64
C LYS A 250 2.98 -1.79 60.09
N SER A 251 3.41 -3.06 60.22
CA SER A 251 4.25 -3.76 61.23
C SER A 251 3.51 -4.11 62.52
N ASP A 252 3.25 -5.41 62.74
CA ASP A 252 3.71 -6.25 63.87
C ASP A 252 3.46 -7.72 63.51
#